data_AF-A0A529Y7Y6-F1
#
_entry.id   AF-A0A529Y7Y6-F1
#
_cell.length_a   1.000
_cell.length_b   1.000
_cell.length_c   1.000
_cell.angle_alpha   90.00
_cell.angle_beta   90.00
_cell.angle_gamma   90.00
#
_symmetry.space_group_name_H-M   'P 1'
#
loop_
_entity.id
_entity.type
_entity.pdbx_description
1 polymer ?
#
loop_
_entity_poly.entity_id
_entity_poly.type
_entity_poly.pdbx_seq_one_letter_code
_entity_poly.pdbx_strand_id
1 'polypeptide(L)'
;MSFRIDPRLPLTGEVRRILADEIGRAISHLETAREKPEQGLHKCRKRLKSVRALLRLVRSGDELFCQTENECYKQVSALLAGPREATALIETVDRLADVFPEQSAGGGLEPVRERLVLRQHELHAGPGLDAAINAAIAACREGLERIDRLVLSDQPEQAADILADGARATLRR
;
A
#
# COMPACT_ATOMS: atom_id res chain seq x y z
N MET A 1 10.74 -2.99 4.77
CA MET A 1 9.89 -4.11 4.30
C MET A 1 10.73 -4.88 3.33
N SER A 2 11.05 -6.12 3.66
CA SER A 2 11.83 -7.00 2.78
C SER A 2 11.18 -8.36 2.82
N PHE A 3 10.27 -8.61 1.89
CA PHE A 3 10.01 -9.99 1.49
C PHE A 3 11.20 -10.45 0.64
N ARG A 4 11.39 -11.77 0.56
CA ARG A 4 12.45 -12.40 -0.21
C ARG A 4 11.81 -13.48 -1.07
N ILE A 5 12.27 -13.54 -2.33
CA ILE A 5 12.00 -14.65 -3.26
C ILE A 5 13.17 -15.62 -3.10
N ASP A 6 12.91 -16.87 -2.72
CA ASP A 6 13.91 -17.95 -2.73
C ASP A 6 14.08 -18.45 -4.17
N PRO A 7 15.25 -18.25 -4.82
CA PRO A 7 15.46 -18.66 -6.21
C PRO A 7 15.49 -20.19 -6.40
N ARG A 8 15.52 -20.97 -5.31
CA ARG A 8 15.46 -22.43 -5.36
C ARG A 8 14.02 -22.97 -5.40
N LEU A 9 13.03 -22.12 -5.16
CA LEU A 9 11.62 -22.48 -5.19
C LEU A 9 10.96 -22.01 -6.49
N PRO A 10 9.87 -22.68 -6.94
CA PRO A 10 9.10 -22.23 -8.09
C PRO A 10 8.65 -20.77 -7.95
N LEU A 11 8.92 -19.94 -8.95
CA LEU A 11 8.67 -18.50 -8.92
C LEU A 11 7.18 -18.22 -8.71
N THR A 12 6.30 -18.99 -9.37
CA THR A 12 4.84 -18.86 -9.20
C THR A 12 4.45 -18.98 -7.73
N GLY A 13 4.93 -20.03 -7.05
CA GLY A 13 4.64 -20.29 -5.65
C GLY A 13 5.14 -19.18 -4.71
N GLU A 14 6.37 -18.73 -4.93
CA GLU A 14 6.96 -17.64 -4.13
C GLU A 14 6.21 -16.33 -4.28
N VAL A 15 5.84 -15.96 -5.50
CA VAL A 15 5.10 -14.71 -5.76
C VAL A 15 3.71 -14.77 -5.16
N ARG A 16 2.97 -15.88 -5.36
CA ARG A 16 1.66 -16.07 -4.73
C ARG A 16 1.75 -16.00 -3.20
N ARG A 17 2.74 -16.66 -2.60
CA ARG A 17 2.98 -16.62 -1.14
C ARG A 17 3.19 -15.19 -0.64
N ILE A 18 4.03 -14.40 -1.31
CA ILE A 18 4.32 -13.03 -0.90
C ILE A 18 3.10 -12.12 -1.11
N LEU A 19 2.38 -12.26 -2.23
CA LEU A 19 1.12 -11.54 -2.47
C LEU A 19 0.11 -11.85 -1.35
N ALA A 20 -0.09 -13.13 -1.03
CA ALA A 20 -1.00 -13.56 0.03
C ALA A 20 -0.63 -12.93 1.39
N ASP A 21 0.65 -12.98 1.79
CA ASP A 21 1.10 -12.42 3.06
C ASP A 21 0.92 -10.89 3.10
N GLU A 22 1.32 -10.18 2.05
CA GLU A 22 1.21 -8.71 2.03
C GLU A 22 -0.26 -8.25 1.97
N ILE A 23 -1.12 -8.92 1.21
CA ILE A 23 -2.57 -8.64 1.17
C ILE A 23 -3.23 -8.98 2.51
N GLY A 24 -2.91 -10.13 3.10
CA GLY A 24 -3.41 -10.53 4.42
C GLY A 24 -3.05 -9.51 5.50
N ARG A 25 -1.79 -9.04 5.52
CA ARG A 25 -1.36 -7.95 6.41
C ARG A 25 -2.08 -6.63 6.12
N ALA A 26 -2.37 -6.32 4.86
CA ALA A 26 -3.13 -5.13 4.49
C ALA A 26 -4.54 -5.19 5.12
N ILE A 27 -5.21 -6.34 5.04
CA ILE A 27 -6.51 -6.58 5.68
C ILE A 27 -6.41 -6.41 7.21
N SER A 28 -5.42 -7.02 7.87
CA SER A 28 -5.26 -6.85 9.33
C SER A 28 -5.04 -5.39 9.74
N HIS A 29 -4.31 -4.62 8.93
CA HIS A 29 -4.11 -3.19 9.17
C HIS A 29 -5.38 -2.35 8.91
N LEU A 30 -6.24 -2.77 7.98
CA LEU A 30 -7.55 -2.16 7.75
C LEU A 30 -8.48 -2.38 8.95
N GLU A 31 -8.47 -3.57 9.55
CA GLU A 31 -9.25 -3.81 10.78
C GLU A 31 -8.72 -2.96 11.95
N THR A 32 -7.40 -2.86 12.09
CA THR A 32 -6.78 -1.95 13.08
C THR A 32 -7.17 -0.49 12.83
N ALA A 33 -7.41 -0.10 11.58
CA ALA A 33 -7.75 1.28 11.22
C ALA A 33 -9.13 1.72 11.72
N ARG A 34 -10.00 0.79 12.15
CA ARG A 34 -11.29 1.14 12.77
C ARG A 34 -11.09 1.85 14.11
N GLU A 35 -10.13 1.38 14.89
CA GLU A 35 -9.81 1.96 16.21
C GLU A 35 -8.67 2.98 16.11
N LYS A 36 -7.71 2.74 15.21
CA LYS A 36 -6.50 3.55 15.05
C LYS A 36 -6.28 3.91 13.57
N PRO A 37 -7.11 4.80 12.99
CA PRO A 37 -7.09 5.11 11.56
C PRO A 37 -5.70 5.51 11.04
N GLU A 38 -5.03 6.44 11.73
CA GLU A 38 -3.72 6.97 11.32
C GLU A 38 -2.69 5.86 11.08
N GLN A 39 -2.54 4.98 12.08
CA GLN A 39 -1.56 3.91 12.06
C GLN A 39 -1.99 2.78 11.11
N GLY A 40 -3.26 2.38 11.16
CA GLY A 40 -3.80 1.30 10.33
C GLY A 40 -3.74 1.63 8.85
N LEU A 41 -4.21 2.82 8.44
CA LEU A 41 -4.20 3.27 7.06
C LEU A 41 -2.78 3.43 6.51
N HIS A 42 -1.86 4.02 7.29
CA HIS A 42 -0.47 4.14 6.85
C HIS A 42 0.18 2.77 6.63
N LYS A 43 0.03 1.84 7.58
CA LYS A 43 0.59 0.49 7.46
C LYS A 43 -0.04 -0.30 6.31
N CYS A 44 -1.37 -0.24 6.15
CA CYS A 44 -2.08 -0.84 5.01
C CYS A 44 -1.54 -0.33 3.66
N ARG A 45 -1.43 0.98 3.48
CA ARG A 45 -0.91 1.57 2.23
C ARG A 45 0.52 1.15 1.92
N LYS A 46 1.36 0.94 2.94
CA LYS A 46 2.71 0.37 2.73
C LYS A 46 2.63 -1.05 2.17
N ARG A 47 1.72 -1.89 2.68
CA ARG A 47 1.48 -3.25 2.16
C ARG A 47 1.00 -3.22 0.72
N LEU A 48 -0.02 -2.41 0.41
CA LEU A 48 -0.52 -2.26 -0.96
C LEU A 48 0.55 -1.72 -1.93
N LYS A 49 1.42 -0.81 -1.48
CA LYS A 49 2.60 -0.38 -2.26
C LYS A 49 3.53 -1.54 -2.58
N SER A 50 3.71 -2.47 -1.64
CA SER A 50 4.58 -3.64 -1.79
C SER A 50 3.98 -4.69 -2.72
N VAL A 51 2.68 -4.96 -2.60
CA VAL A 51 1.91 -5.78 -3.55
C VAL A 51 2.07 -5.25 -4.98
N ARG A 52 1.83 -3.94 -5.18
CA ARG A 52 1.95 -3.30 -6.48
C ARG A 52 3.38 -3.28 -7.02
N ALA A 53 4.39 -3.24 -6.15
CA ALA A 53 5.79 -3.35 -6.56
C ALA A 53 6.11 -4.77 -7.04
N LEU A 54 5.63 -5.80 -6.33
CA LEU A 54 5.81 -7.19 -6.72
C LEU A 54 5.12 -7.51 -8.06
N LEU A 55 3.87 -7.08 -8.25
CA LEU A 55 3.15 -7.25 -9.53
C LEU A 55 3.86 -6.56 -10.71
N ARG A 56 4.53 -5.43 -10.44
CA ARG A 56 5.37 -4.77 -11.46
C ARG A 56 6.66 -5.54 -11.75
N LEU A 57 7.26 -6.14 -10.72
CA LEU A 57 8.48 -6.92 -10.84
C LEU A 57 8.28 -8.17 -11.70
N VAL A 58 7.13 -8.82 -11.64
CA VAL A 58 6.89 -10.09 -12.38
C VAL A 58 6.02 -9.91 -13.62
N ARG A 59 5.77 -8.67 -14.03
CA ARG A 59 4.80 -8.35 -15.09
C ARG A 59 5.06 -9.08 -16.39
N SER A 60 6.32 -9.26 -16.80
CA SER A 60 6.66 -9.92 -18.07
C SER A 60 6.26 -11.41 -18.09
N GLY A 61 6.04 -12.04 -16.93
CA GLY A 61 5.62 -13.44 -16.85
C GLY A 61 4.11 -13.66 -17.03
N ASP A 62 3.28 -12.68 -16.67
CA ASP A 62 1.84 -12.70 -16.90
C ASP A 62 1.32 -11.25 -16.93
N GLU A 63 1.44 -10.62 -18.09
CA GLU A 63 1.22 -9.18 -18.22
C GLU A 63 -0.23 -8.79 -17.92
N LEU A 64 -1.19 -9.52 -18.47
CA LEU A 64 -2.61 -9.24 -18.30
C LEU A 64 -3.00 -9.32 -16.83
N PHE A 65 -2.65 -10.42 -16.15
CA PHE A 65 -2.94 -10.58 -14.72
C PHE A 65 -2.29 -9.46 -13.90
N CYS A 66 -0.99 -9.22 -14.11
CA CYS A 66 -0.24 -8.26 -13.31
C CYS A 66 -0.74 -6.83 -13.48
N GLN A 67 -1.17 -6.44 -14.69
CA GLN A 67 -1.75 -5.13 -14.94
C GLN A 67 -3.12 -4.99 -14.26
N THR A 68 -4.01 -5.96 -14.44
CA THR A 68 -5.36 -5.96 -13.85
C THR A 68 -5.29 -5.89 -12.33
N GLU A 69 -4.48 -6.76 -11.70
CA GLU A 69 -4.31 -6.75 -10.25
C GLU A 69 -3.66 -5.45 -9.74
N ASN A 70 -2.64 -4.94 -10.43
CA ASN A 70 -2.00 -3.70 -10.00
C ASN A 70 -2.96 -2.50 -10.04
N GLU A 71 -3.85 -2.42 -11.02
CA GLU A 71 -4.89 -1.38 -11.05
C GLU A 71 -5.93 -1.59 -9.95
N CYS A 72 -6.33 -2.83 -9.65
CA CYS A 72 -7.21 -3.12 -8.51
C CYS A 72 -6.63 -2.57 -7.19
N TYR A 73 -5.39 -2.92 -6.84
CA TYR A 73 -4.77 -2.43 -5.59
C TYR A 73 -4.46 -0.92 -5.61
N LYS A 74 -4.33 -0.32 -6.78
CA LYS A 74 -4.23 1.14 -6.93
C LYS A 74 -5.57 1.80 -6.59
N GLN A 75 -6.70 1.24 -7.05
CA GLN A 75 -8.03 1.72 -6.68
C GLN A 75 -8.30 1.54 -5.18
N VAL A 76 -7.93 0.39 -4.60
CA VAL A 76 -8.01 0.18 -3.13
C VAL A 76 -7.21 1.26 -2.39
N SER A 77 -6.01 1.58 -2.88
CA SER A 77 -5.22 2.66 -2.29
C SER A 77 -5.89 4.04 -2.42
N ALA A 78 -6.64 4.29 -3.50
CA ALA A 78 -7.34 5.55 -3.72
C ALA A 78 -8.53 5.74 -2.77
N LEU A 79 -9.28 4.66 -2.45
CA LEU A 79 -10.37 4.69 -1.46
C LEU A 79 -9.89 5.20 -0.09
N LEU A 80 -8.64 4.93 0.26
CA LEU A 80 -8.05 5.25 1.56
C LEU A 80 -7.23 6.56 1.54
N ALA A 81 -7.20 7.28 0.41
CA ALA A 81 -6.30 8.42 0.22
C ALA A 81 -6.65 9.60 1.14
N GLY A 82 -7.92 10.04 1.14
CA GLY A 82 -8.35 11.23 1.89
C GLY A 82 -8.03 11.17 3.38
N PRO A 83 -8.50 10.15 4.13
CA PRO A 83 -8.18 10.01 5.56
C PRO A 83 -6.67 9.92 5.85
N ARG A 84 -5.89 9.25 4.98
CA ARG A 84 -4.44 9.21 5.15
C ARG A 84 -3.78 10.55 4.88
N GLU A 85 -4.22 11.29 3.87
CA GLU A 85 -3.70 12.60 3.49
C GLU A 85 -3.94 13.62 4.61
N ALA A 86 -5.11 13.59 5.26
CA ALA A 86 -5.38 14.43 6.42
C ALA A 86 -4.35 14.20 7.55
N THR A 87 -4.02 12.94 7.84
CA THR A 87 -2.95 12.59 8.78
C THR A 87 -1.58 13.07 8.29
N ALA A 88 -1.29 12.97 6.99
CA ALA A 88 0.00 13.38 6.41
C ALA A 88 0.25 14.88 6.52
N LEU A 89 -0.81 15.69 6.38
CA LEU A 89 -0.71 17.14 6.49
C LEU A 89 -0.35 17.56 7.92
N ILE A 90 -0.96 16.92 8.93
CA ILE A 90 -0.61 17.13 10.34
C ILE A 90 0.86 16.73 10.59
N GLU A 91 1.25 15.51 10.20
CA GLU A 91 2.65 15.03 10.31
C GLU A 91 3.66 15.97 9.62
N THR A 92 3.24 16.65 8.54
CA THR A 92 4.08 17.59 7.80
C THR A 92 4.22 18.92 8.53
N VAL A 93 3.13 19.46 9.07
CA VAL A 93 3.17 20.70 9.87
C VAL A 93 4.00 20.49 11.13
N ASP A 94 3.81 19.36 11.83
CA ASP A 94 4.60 19.01 13.02
C ASP A 94 6.10 18.94 12.67
N ARG A 95 6.46 18.27 11.56
CA ARG A 95 7.86 18.21 11.11
C ARG A 95 8.43 19.58 10.72
N LEU A 96 7.63 20.45 10.11
CA LEU A 96 8.07 21.81 9.77
C LEU A 96 8.38 22.61 11.03
N ALA A 97 7.54 22.50 12.06
CA ALA A 97 7.78 23.15 13.34
C ALA A 97 9.06 22.64 14.02
N ASP A 98 9.30 21.32 13.97
CA ASP A 98 10.49 20.70 14.54
C ASP A 98 11.79 21.11 13.82
N VAL A 99 11.76 21.22 12.48
CA VAL A 99 12.93 21.55 11.67
C VAL A 99 13.24 23.06 11.69
N PHE A 100 12.22 23.91 11.88
CA PHE A 100 12.33 25.37 11.82
C PHE A 100 11.75 26.05 13.07
N PRO A 101 12.34 25.84 14.26
CA PRO A 101 11.77 26.29 15.52
C PRO A 101 11.76 27.82 15.66
N GLU A 102 12.74 28.52 15.11
CA GLU A 102 12.80 29.99 15.14
C GLU A 102 11.71 30.63 14.26
N GLN A 103 11.46 30.04 13.10
CA GLN A 103 10.46 30.52 12.14
C GLN A 103 9.04 30.13 12.56
N SER A 104 8.92 29.06 13.36
CA SER A 104 7.66 28.61 13.95
C SER A 104 7.40 29.22 15.34
N ALA A 105 8.36 29.99 15.86
CA ALA A 105 8.23 30.70 17.12
C ALA A 105 7.04 31.66 17.08
N GLY A 106 6.28 31.74 18.17
CA GLY A 106 5.08 32.56 18.27
C GLY A 106 3.79 31.89 17.79
N GLY A 107 3.81 30.59 17.48
CA GLY A 107 2.59 29.80 17.28
C GLY A 107 1.88 30.03 15.94
N GLY A 108 2.54 30.62 14.94
CA GLY A 108 1.94 30.92 13.63
C GLY A 108 1.42 29.68 12.88
N LEU A 109 1.97 28.49 13.16
CA LEU A 109 1.50 27.22 12.59
C LEU A 109 0.36 26.57 13.39
N GLU A 110 0.11 26.99 14.63
CA GLU A 110 -0.87 26.35 15.51
C GLU A 110 -2.31 26.42 14.94
N PRO A 111 -2.80 27.58 14.43
CA PRO A 111 -4.14 27.64 13.86
C PRO A 111 -4.31 26.74 12.61
N VAL A 112 -3.23 26.56 11.85
CA VAL A 112 -3.22 25.67 10.68
C VAL A 112 -3.31 24.22 11.15
N ARG A 113 -2.51 23.85 12.16
CA ARG A 113 -2.53 22.52 12.77
C ARG A 113 -3.90 22.18 13.34
N GLU A 114 -4.50 23.08 14.12
CA GLU A 114 -5.85 22.92 14.69
C GLU A 114 -6.89 22.65 13.61
N ARG A 115 -6.86 23.42 12.50
CA ARG A 115 -7.78 23.21 11.38
C ARG A 115 -7.61 21.84 10.73
N LEU A 116 -6.36 21.38 10.57
CA LEU A 116 -6.06 20.06 10.00
C LEU A 116 -6.53 18.92 10.92
N VAL A 117 -6.35 19.06 12.24
CA VAL A 117 -6.84 18.09 13.24
C VAL A 117 -8.37 18.00 13.20
N LEU A 118 -9.08 19.13 13.15
CA LEU A 118 -10.54 19.13 13.01
C LEU A 118 -10.98 18.41 11.74
N ARG A 119 -10.34 18.71 10.60
CA ARG A 119 -10.64 18.07 9.32
C ARG A 119 -10.38 16.56 9.34
N GLN A 120 -9.31 16.14 10.01
CA GLN A 120 -8.97 14.73 10.17
C GLN A 120 -10.02 14.02 11.03
N HIS A 121 -10.44 14.62 12.15
CA HIS A 121 -11.51 14.08 13.00
C HIS A 121 -12.81 13.88 12.22
N GLU A 122 -13.22 14.83 11.38
CA GLU A 122 -14.41 14.68 10.51
C GLU A 122 -14.28 13.47 9.56
N LEU A 123 -13.09 13.28 8.98
CA LEU A 123 -12.83 12.17 8.06
C LEU A 123 -12.74 10.82 8.78
N HIS A 124 -12.29 10.80 10.03
CA HIS A 124 -12.15 9.59 10.82
C HIS A 124 -13.43 9.19 11.56
N ALA A 125 -14.26 10.14 11.97
CA ALA A 125 -15.50 9.90 12.71
C ALA A 125 -16.72 9.62 11.81
N GLY A 126 -16.59 9.82 10.49
CA GLY A 126 -17.70 9.66 9.55
C GLY A 126 -17.90 8.21 9.09
N PRO A 127 -19.14 7.82 8.71
CA PRO A 127 -19.44 6.50 8.13
C PRO A 127 -18.68 6.24 6.82
N GLY A 128 -18.15 7.29 6.18
CA GLY A 128 -17.32 7.19 4.99
C GLY A 128 -16.03 6.41 5.20
N LEU A 129 -15.38 6.51 6.38
CA LEU A 129 -14.16 5.74 6.65
C LEU A 129 -14.48 4.26 6.77
N ASP A 130 -15.51 3.88 7.53
CA ASP A 130 -15.93 2.48 7.66
C ASP A 130 -16.34 1.89 6.32
N ALA A 131 -17.08 2.64 5.49
CA ALA A 131 -17.44 2.22 4.14
C ALA A 131 -16.19 1.99 3.27
N ALA A 132 -15.21 2.89 3.31
CA ALA A 132 -13.95 2.75 2.59
C ALA A 132 -13.12 1.55 3.08
N ILE A 133 -13.06 1.32 4.39
CA ILE A 133 -12.39 0.16 4.99
C ILE A 133 -13.08 -1.14 4.54
N ASN A 134 -14.41 -1.21 4.60
CA ASN A 134 -15.17 -2.37 4.16
C ASN A 134 -14.94 -2.69 2.68
N ALA A 135 -15.02 -1.68 1.82
CA ALA A 135 -14.77 -1.84 0.38
C ALA A 135 -13.32 -2.28 0.10
N ALA A 136 -12.34 -1.71 0.81
CA ALA A 136 -10.95 -2.10 0.69
C ALA A 136 -10.69 -3.55 1.15
N ILE A 137 -11.33 -3.98 2.25
CA ILE A 137 -11.23 -5.37 2.74
C ILE A 137 -11.86 -6.33 1.73
N ALA A 138 -13.05 -6.02 1.20
CA ALA A 138 -13.71 -6.84 0.20
C ALA A 138 -12.83 -7.03 -1.05
N ALA A 139 -12.32 -5.93 -1.61
CA ALA A 139 -11.43 -5.97 -2.77
C ALA A 139 -10.13 -6.75 -2.50
N CYS A 140 -9.55 -6.62 -1.30
CA CYS A 140 -8.37 -7.41 -0.91
C CYS A 140 -8.70 -8.92 -0.79
N ARG A 141 -9.87 -9.29 -0.27
CA ARG A 141 -10.30 -10.70 -0.20
C ARG A 141 -10.52 -11.29 -1.59
N GLU A 142 -11.19 -10.57 -2.49
CA GLU A 142 -11.30 -10.97 -3.90
C GLU A 142 -9.93 -11.06 -4.59
N GLY A 143 -8.99 -10.19 -4.20
CA GLY A 143 -7.59 -10.27 -4.61
C GLY A 143 -6.95 -11.60 -4.21
N LEU A 144 -7.11 -12.02 -2.94
CA LEU A 144 -6.59 -13.31 -2.44
C LEU A 144 -7.15 -14.52 -3.20
N GLU A 145 -8.41 -14.49 -3.64
CA GLU A 145 -8.97 -15.59 -4.45
C GLU A 145 -8.38 -15.61 -5.86
N ARG A 146 -8.03 -14.44 -6.41
CA ARG A 146 -7.49 -14.31 -7.76
C ARG A 146 -6.01 -14.67 -7.87
N ILE A 147 -5.21 -14.51 -6.81
CA ILE A 147 -3.77 -14.82 -6.87
C ILE A 147 -3.49 -16.27 -7.25
N ASP A 148 -4.40 -17.20 -6.97
CA ASP A 148 -4.28 -18.60 -7.36
C ASP A 148 -4.36 -18.84 -8.88
N ARG A 149 -4.74 -17.82 -9.64
CA ARG A 149 -4.75 -17.85 -11.11
C ARG A 149 -3.44 -17.36 -11.72
N LEU A 150 -2.57 -16.70 -10.95
CA LEU A 150 -1.28 -16.21 -11.45
C LEU A 150 -0.39 -17.38 -11.83
N VAL A 151 -0.03 -17.53 -13.10
CA VAL A 151 0.92 -18.56 -13.53
C VAL A 151 2.14 -17.87 -14.13
N LEU A 152 3.31 -18.15 -13.58
CA LEU A 152 4.60 -17.69 -14.11
C LEU A 152 5.38 -18.89 -14.63
N SER A 153 6.48 -18.63 -15.36
CA SER A 153 7.41 -19.70 -15.68
C SER A 153 8.18 -20.14 -14.44
N ASP A 154 8.10 -21.43 -14.12
CA ASP A 154 8.88 -22.06 -13.04
C ASP A 154 10.21 -22.65 -13.56
N GLN A 155 10.51 -22.47 -14.86
CA GLN A 155 11.83 -22.82 -15.41
C GLN A 155 12.87 -21.80 -14.91
N PRO A 156 14.02 -22.23 -14.33
CA PRO A 156 14.94 -21.33 -13.66
C PRO A 156 15.42 -20.15 -14.50
N GLU A 157 15.77 -20.38 -15.78
CA GLU A 157 16.24 -19.33 -16.69
C GLU A 157 15.15 -18.30 -16.98
N GLN A 158 13.95 -18.76 -17.34
CA GLN A 158 12.82 -17.89 -17.65
C GLN A 158 12.32 -17.14 -16.41
N ALA A 159 12.34 -17.77 -15.24
CA ALA A 159 12.03 -17.12 -13.96
C ALA A 159 13.04 -16.00 -13.66
N ALA A 160 14.33 -16.24 -13.91
CA ALA A 160 15.37 -15.23 -13.76
C ALA A 160 15.20 -14.07 -14.75
N ASP A 161 14.84 -14.35 -16.01
CA ASP A 161 14.57 -13.34 -17.02
C ASP A 161 13.38 -12.44 -16.63
N ILE A 162 12.28 -13.03 -16.12
CA ILE A 162 11.12 -12.28 -15.63
C ILE A 162 11.55 -11.28 -14.54
N LEU A 163 12.31 -11.75 -13.54
CA LEU A 163 12.78 -10.91 -12.44
C LEU A 163 13.76 -9.84 -12.93
N ALA A 164 14.67 -10.18 -13.85
CA ALA A 164 15.64 -9.26 -14.42
C ALA A 164 14.97 -8.15 -15.24
N ASP A 165 13.95 -8.49 -16.03
CA ASP A 165 13.16 -7.53 -16.81
C ASP A 165 12.41 -6.55 -15.92
N GLY A 166 11.69 -7.06 -14.92
CA GLY A 166 10.96 -6.21 -13.98
C GLY A 166 11.88 -5.33 -13.13
N ALA A 167 13.03 -5.85 -12.71
CA ALA A 167 14.05 -5.08 -12.00
C ALA A 167 14.60 -3.96 -12.88
N ARG A 168 14.94 -4.25 -14.14
CA ARG A 168 15.38 -3.23 -15.12
C ARG A 168 14.32 -2.15 -15.32
N ALA A 169 13.06 -2.53 -15.50
CA ALA A 169 11.97 -1.58 -15.71
C ALA A 169 11.65 -0.71 -14.47
N THR A 170 11.93 -1.22 -13.26
CA THR A 170 11.61 -0.53 -12.01
C THR A 170 12.77 0.34 -11.49
N LEU A 171 14.02 -0.10 -11.68
CA LEU A 171 15.22 0.57 -11.15
C LEU A 171 15.85 1.60 -12.09
N ARG A 172 15.53 1.56 -13.39
CA ARG A 172 16.02 2.57 -14.37
C ARG A 172 15.13 3.80 -14.51
N ARG A 173 14.27 4.07 -13.51
CA ARG A 173 13.43 5.26 -13.47
C ARG A 173 14.11 6.42 -12.76
#